data_AF-A0A7C6B3D1-F1
#
_entry.id   AF-A0A7C6B3D1-F1
#
_cell.length_a   1.000
_cell.length_b   1.000
_cell.length_c   1.000
_cell.angle_alpha   90.00
_cell.angle_beta   90.00
_cell.angle_gamma   90.00
#
_symmetry.space_group_name_H-M   'P 1'
#
loop_
_entity.id
_entity.type
_entity.pdbx_description
1 polymer ?
#
loop_
_entity_poly.entity_id
_entity_poly.type
_entity_poly.pdbx_seq_one_letter_code
_entity_poly.pdbx_strand_id
1 'polypeptide(L)'
;MFFRRTRPREPGFEELIQRLGAWGFLVEPQSDGSVRVTRDGCAARVRQGTDGKPVMEQAGWVLDGQTARLVDGGFQKFWLAPGGRRQPALAAQLKALHSFEEDLREALGLVSFYNTSLGTVNALHLYDRLKCREDGALR
;
A
#
# COMPACT_ATOMS: atom_id res chain seq x y z
N MET A 1 -45.36 -11.80 3.66
CA MET A 1 -44.23 -12.72 3.38
C MET A 1 -42.94 -12.07 3.87
N PHE A 2 -42.27 -12.64 4.86
CA PHE A 2 -40.96 -12.16 5.33
C PHE A 2 -39.87 -13.01 4.67
N PHE A 3 -39.25 -12.51 3.60
CA PHE A 3 -38.07 -13.15 3.03
C PHE A 3 -36.92 -12.95 4.01
N ARG A 4 -36.51 -14.02 4.71
CA ARG A 4 -35.22 -14.06 5.39
C ARG A 4 -34.15 -14.07 4.30
N ARG A 5 -33.64 -12.88 3.95
CA ARG A 5 -32.44 -12.77 3.12
C ARG A 5 -31.30 -13.40 3.90
N THR A 6 -30.80 -14.55 3.44
CA THR A 6 -29.54 -15.10 3.91
C THR A 6 -28.48 -14.02 3.71
N ARG A 7 -27.87 -13.54 4.79
CA ARG A 7 -26.80 -12.54 4.68
C ARG A 7 -25.68 -13.16 3.84
N PRO A 8 -25.14 -12.45 2.82
CA PRO A 8 -23.97 -12.92 2.10
C PRO A 8 -22.85 -13.19 3.09
N ARG A 9 -22.18 -14.34 2.97
CA ARG A 9 -20.99 -14.62 3.77
C ARG A 9 -19.88 -13.67 3.32
N GLU A 10 -19.41 -12.82 4.21
CA GLU A 10 -18.21 -12.03 3.95
C GLU A 10 -17.00 -12.97 3.96
N PRO A 11 -16.15 -12.95 2.91
CA PRO A 11 -14.94 -13.76 2.87
C PRO A 11 -14.01 -13.35 4.02
N GLY A 12 -13.39 -14.34 4.66
CA GLY A 12 -12.41 -14.11 5.72
C GLY A 12 -11.07 -13.58 5.17
N PHE A 13 -10.19 -13.12 6.06
CA PHE A 13 -8.86 -12.62 5.70
C PHE A 13 -8.05 -13.62 4.86
N GLU A 14 -7.95 -14.87 5.29
CA GLU A 14 -7.22 -15.92 4.55
C GLU A 14 -7.80 -16.17 3.15
N GLU A 15 -9.13 -16.15 3.03
CA GLU A 15 -9.82 -16.33 1.76
C GLU A 15 -9.52 -15.17 0.80
N LEU A 16 -9.46 -13.94 1.32
CA LEU A 16 -9.08 -12.75 0.53
C LEU A 16 -7.62 -12.82 0.08
N ILE A 17 -6.70 -13.21 0.96
CA ILE A 17 -5.28 -13.35 0.62
C ILE A 17 -5.06 -14.43 -0.46
N GLN A 18 -5.75 -15.56 -0.38
CA GLN A 18 -5.68 -16.61 -1.40
C GLN A 18 -6.15 -16.12 -2.78
N ARG A 19 -7.15 -15.24 -2.82
CA ARG A 19 -7.67 -14.67 -4.07
C ARG A 19 -6.69 -13.71 -4.74
N LEU A 20 -5.75 -13.09 -4.00
CA LEU A 20 -4.76 -12.17 -4.57
C LEU A 20 -3.90 -12.82 -5.66
N GLY A 21 -3.63 -14.13 -5.56
CA GLY A 21 -2.88 -14.86 -6.59
C GLY A 21 -3.58 -14.85 -7.95
N ALA A 22 -4.92 -14.89 -7.98
CA ALA A 22 -5.69 -14.81 -9.23
C ALA A 22 -5.63 -13.40 -9.88
N TRP A 23 -5.28 -12.38 -9.11
CA TRP A 23 -5.06 -11.00 -9.58
C TRP A 23 -3.61 -10.72 -9.99
N GLY A 24 -2.77 -11.77 -10.01
CA GLY A 24 -1.37 -11.68 -10.40
C GLY A 24 -0.44 -11.10 -9.32
N PHE A 25 -0.90 -11.02 -8.07
CA PHE A 25 -0.04 -10.62 -6.97
C PHE A 25 0.79 -11.80 -6.47
N LEU A 26 2.06 -11.54 -6.17
CA LEU A 26 2.91 -12.44 -5.42
C LEU A 26 2.71 -12.18 -3.92
N VAL A 27 2.49 -13.26 -3.17
CA VAL A 27 2.07 -13.21 -1.77
C VAL A 27 3.11 -13.95 -0.92
N GLU A 28 3.80 -13.21 -0.05
CA GLU A 28 4.87 -13.72 0.81
C GLU A 28 4.47 -13.55 2.29
N PRO A 29 4.15 -14.62 3.02
CA PRO A 29 3.83 -14.53 4.44
C PRO A 29 5.04 -14.01 5.24
N GLN A 30 4.78 -13.19 6.25
CA GLN A 30 5.79 -12.63 7.15
C GLN A 30 5.67 -13.26 8.53
N SER A 31 6.76 -13.20 9.32
CA SER A 31 6.84 -13.82 10.64
C SER A 31 5.88 -13.22 11.68
N ASP A 32 5.38 -12.02 11.44
CA ASP A 32 4.47 -11.28 12.32
C ASP A 32 2.99 -11.47 11.97
N GLY A 33 2.67 -12.46 11.12
CA GLY A 33 1.30 -12.77 10.69
C GLY A 33 0.75 -11.81 9.63
N SER A 34 1.54 -10.82 9.20
CA SER A 34 1.22 -10.04 8.00
C SER A 34 1.68 -10.74 6.73
N VAL A 35 1.26 -10.19 5.60
CA VAL A 35 1.54 -10.73 4.28
C VAL A 35 2.12 -9.61 3.44
N ARG A 36 3.27 -9.86 2.81
CA ARG A 36 3.84 -8.95 1.83
C ARG A 36 3.27 -9.30 0.46
N VAL A 37 2.67 -8.31 -0.18
CA VAL A 37 2.06 -8.44 -1.51
C VAL A 37 2.90 -7.64 -2.49
N THR A 38 3.31 -8.25 -3.60
CA THR A 38 4.15 -7.58 -4.61
C THR A 38 3.63 -7.79 -6.03
N ARG A 39 3.78 -6.77 -6.89
CA ARG A 39 3.47 -6.83 -8.32
C ARG A 39 4.11 -5.63 -9.03
N ASP A 40 4.68 -5.84 -10.23
CA ASP A 40 5.22 -4.79 -11.09
C ASP A 40 6.19 -3.80 -10.41
N GLY A 41 7.05 -4.30 -9.53
CA GLY A 41 8.02 -3.49 -8.78
C GLY A 41 7.42 -2.69 -7.62
N CYS A 42 6.13 -2.85 -7.34
CA CYS A 42 5.45 -2.30 -6.17
C CYS A 42 5.27 -3.38 -5.10
N ALA A 43 5.20 -2.95 -3.85
CA ALA A 43 4.93 -3.81 -2.72
C ALA A 43 4.05 -3.11 -1.69
N ALA A 44 3.22 -3.88 -0.99
CA ALA A 44 2.50 -3.44 0.20
C ALA A 44 2.52 -4.55 1.27
N ARG A 45 2.30 -4.14 2.50
CA ARG A 45 2.09 -5.04 3.62
C ARG A 45 0.59 -5.10 3.92
N VAL A 46 0.04 -6.29 4.00
CA VAL A 46 -1.37 -6.51 4.33
C VAL A 46 -1.44 -7.30 5.62
N ARG A 47 -2.20 -6.80 6.60
CA ARG A 47 -2.41 -7.49 7.88
C ARG A 47 -3.89 -7.57 8.20
N GLN A 48 -4.24 -8.45 9.13
CA GLN A 48 -5.59 -8.47 9.69
C GLN A 48 -5.75 -7.33 10.71
N GLY A 49 -6.80 -6.53 10.55
CA GLY A 49 -7.23 -5.51 11.50
C GLY A 49 -7.88 -6.13 12.74
N THR A 50 -8.09 -5.31 13.77
CA THR A 50 -8.77 -5.73 15.00
C THR A 50 -10.25 -6.10 14.77
N ASP A 51 -10.83 -5.61 13.68
CA ASP A 51 -12.18 -5.91 13.20
C ASP A 51 -12.22 -7.13 12.27
N GLY A 52 -11.09 -7.81 12.07
CA GLY A 52 -10.96 -8.98 11.20
C GLY A 52 -10.80 -8.64 9.71
N LYS A 53 -10.90 -7.37 9.32
CA LYS A 53 -10.79 -6.92 7.92
C LYS A 53 -9.31 -6.75 7.51
N PRO A 54 -8.96 -6.91 6.23
CA PRO A 54 -7.61 -6.61 5.78
C PRO A 54 -7.31 -5.12 5.93
N VAL A 55 -6.08 -4.80 6.31
CA VAL A 55 -5.55 -3.44 6.36
C VAL A 55 -4.29 -3.41 5.51
N MET A 56 -4.27 -2.53 4.51
CA MET A 56 -3.11 -2.26 3.67
C MET A 56 -2.24 -1.18 4.31
N GLU A 57 -0.96 -1.49 4.48
CA GLU A 57 0.06 -0.64 5.10
C GLU A 57 1.32 -0.62 4.23
N GLN A 58 2.13 0.43 4.38
CA GLN A 58 3.47 0.51 3.79
C GLN A 58 3.50 0.22 2.28
N ALA A 59 2.51 0.69 1.52
CA ALA A 59 2.54 0.58 0.06
C ALA A 59 3.64 1.47 -0.53
N GLY A 60 4.36 0.96 -1.53
CA GLY A 60 5.48 1.69 -2.11
C GLY A 60 6.22 0.95 -3.22
N TRP A 61 7.34 1.52 -3.64
CA TRP A 61 8.21 0.97 -4.67
C TRP A 61 9.28 0.07 -4.07
N VAL A 62 9.58 -1.06 -4.72
CA VAL A 62 10.65 -1.96 -4.28
C VAL A 62 12.01 -1.37 -4.68
N LEU A 63 12.79 -0.99 -3.68
CA LEU A 63 14.16 -0.49 -3.84
C LEU A 63 15.10 -1.38 -3.03
N ASP A 64 16.06 -2.02 -3.70
CA ASP A 64 17.02 -2.95 -3.08
C ASP A 64 16.34 -4.05 -2.24
N GLY A 65 15.20 -4.56 -2.70
CA GLY A 65 14.42 -5.58 -2.01
C GLY A 65 13.56 -5.07 -0.85
N GLN A 66 13.64 -3.79 -0.49
CA GLN A 66 12.83 -3.15 0.55
C GLN A 66 11.67 -2.34 -0.05
N THR A 67 10.55 -2.24 0.67
CA THR A 67 9.44 -1.37 0.26
C THR A 67 9.73 0.08 0.67
N ALA A 68 10.03 0.93 -0.31
CA ALA A 68 10.34 2.33 -0.12
C ALA A 68 9.07 3.19 -0.15
N ARG A 69 8.95 4.10 0.82
CA ARG A 69 7.80 5.01 0.94
C ARG A 69 7.94 6.21 0.00
N LEU A 70 6.82 6.71 -0.51
CA LEU A 70 6.80 7.91 -1.33
C LEU A 70 6.83 9.17 -0.46
N VAL A 71 7.81 10.04 -0.70
CA VAL A 71 8.04 11.28 0.06
C VAL A 71 7.99 12.47 -0.87
N ASP A 72 7.24 13.51 -0.50
CA ASP A 72 7.24 14.78 -1.20
C ASP A 72 8.33 15.71 -0.67
N GLY A 73 9.28 16.07 -1.53
CA GLY A 73 10.33 17.05 -1.24
C GLY A 73 9.92 18.49 -1.55
N GLY A 74 8.73 18.74 -2.07
CA GLY A 74 8.24 20.05 -2.50
C GLY A 74 8.62 20.43 -3.93
N PHE A 75 9.81 20.03 -4.38
CA PHE A 75 10.26 20.19 -5.77
C PHE A 75 10.21 18.89 -6.57
N GLN A 76 10.26 17.74 -5.90
CA GLN A 76 10.32 16.40 -6.50
C GLN A 76 9.82 15.38 -5.47
N LYS A 77 9.26 14.27 -5.95
CA LYS A 77 8.93 13.11 -5.12
C LYS A 77 10.08 12.11 -5.08
N PHE A 78 10.29 11.46 -3.95
CA PHE A 78 11.36 10.51 -3.70
C PHE A 78 10.84 9.19 -3.15
N TRP A 79 11.45 8.10 -3.56
CA TRP A 79 11.40 6.85 -2.83
C TRP A 79 12.39 6.91 -1.69
N LEU A 80 11.91 6.72 -0.46
CA LEU A 80 12.73 6.64 0.75
C LEU A 80 12.70 5.21 1.27
N ALA A 81 13.82 4.50 1.13
CA ALA A 81 13.97 3.17 1.71
C ALA A 81 14.05 3.26 3.26
N PRO A 82 13.67 2.19 3.98
CA PRO A 82 13.85 2.12 5.44
C PRO A 82 15.28 2.43 5.91
N GLY A 83 16.29 2.05 5.11
CA GLY A 83 17.70 2.37 5.38
C GLY A 83 18.12 3.83 5.12
N GLY A 84 17.18 4.73 4.80
CA GLY A 84 17.46 6.16 4.58
C GLY A 84 17.89 6.53 3.15
N ARG A 85 18.15 5.54 2.29
CA ARG A 85 18.48 5.78 0.87
C ARG A 85 17.30 6.46 0.16
N ARG A 86 17.60 7.52 -0.58
CA ARG A 86 16.63 8.28 -1.38
C ARG A 86 16.91 8.13 -2.87
N GLN A 87 15.86 7.94 -3.66
CA GLN A 87 15.91 7.96 -5.12
C GLN A 87 14.76 8.81 -5.69
N PRO A 88 14.97 9.61 -6.76
CA PRO A 88 13.87 10.31 -7.42
C PRO A 88 12.80 9.34 -7.92
N ALA A 89 11.53 9.63 -7.61
CA ALA A 89 10.40 8.85 -8.10
C ALA A 89 10.06 9.25 -9.55
N LEU A 90 10.13 8.28 -10.45
CA LEU A 90 9.81 8.48 -11.87
C LEU A 90 8.29 8.44 -12.09
N ALA A 91 7.80 9.16 -13.09
CA ALA A 91 6.38 9.20 -13.42
C ALA A 91 5.79 7.80 -13.70
N ALA A 92 6.54 6.92 -14.35
CA ALA A 92 6.12 5.54 -14.61
C ALA A 92 5.91 4.74 -13.31
N GLN A 93 6.78 4.95 -12.31
CA GLN A 93 6.70 4.27 -11.01
C GLN A 93 5.50 4.76 -10.20
N LEU A 94 5.18 6.06 -10.29
CA LEU A 94 3.99 6.62 -9.63
C LEU A 94 2.70 6.04 -10.22
N LYS A 95 2.62 5.95 -11.56
CA LYS A 95 1.48 5.30 -12.24
C LYS A 95 1.36 3.83 -11.84
N ALA A 96 2.48 3.10 -11.81
CA ALA A 96 2.50 1.72 -11.37
C ALA A 96 2.02 1.57 -9.92
N LEU A 97 2.47 2.44 -9.00
CA LEU A 97 2.01 2.41 -7.61
C LEU A 97 0.51 2.69 -7.51
N HIS A 98 -0.01 3.66 -8.24
CA HIS A 98 -1.44 3.98 -8.23
C HIS A 98 -2.30 2.80 -8.73
N SER A 99 -1.96 2.21 -9.87
CA SER A 99 -2.66 1.02 -10.38
C SER A 99 -2.54 -0.17 -9.44
N PHE A 100 -1.37 -0.35 -8.82
CA PHE A 100 -1.15 -1.38 -7.80
C PHE A 100 -2.06 -1.20 -6.58
N GLU A 101 -2.17 0.02 -6.05
CA GLU A 101 -3.01 0.31 -4.88
C GLU A 101 -4.50 0.14 -5.16
N GLU A 102 -5.00 0.60 -6.31
CA GLU A 102 -6.42 0.45 -6.66
C GLU A 102 -6.78 -1.03 -6.88
N ASP A 103 -5.99 -1.78 -7.63
CA ASP A 103 -6.23 -3.21 -7.85
C ASP A 103 -6.16 -4.00 -6.52
N LEU A 104 -5.21 -3.67 -5.65
CA LEU A 104 -5.09 -4.35 -4.35
C LEU A 104 -6.26 -4.02 -3.44
N ARG A 105 -6.75 -2.78 -3.46
CA ARG A 105 -7.95 -2.38 -2.73
C ARG A 105 -9.18 -3.11 -3.25
N GLU A 106 -9.35 -3.17 -4.56
CA GLU A 106 -10.47 -3.88 -5.19
C GLU A 106 -10.44 -5.37 -4.84
N ALA A 107 -9.29 -6.02 -4.99
CA ALA A 107 -9.14 -7.45 -4.69
C ALA A 107 -9.41 -7.79 -3.20
N LEU A 108 -9.07 -6.87 -2.29
CA LEU A 108 -9.32 -7.01 -0.85
C LEU A 108 -10.72 -6.52 -0.41
N GLY A 109 -11.52 -5.96 -1.32
CA GLY A 109 -12.82 -5.37 -0.99
C GLY A 109 -12.72 -4.14 -0.08
N LEU A 110 -11.61 -3.39 -0.16
CA LEU A 110 -11.39 -2.17 0.61
C LEU A 110 -12.10 -0.97 -0.02
N VAL A 111 -12.40 0.02 0.81
CA VAL A 111 -12.94 1.29 0.34
C VAL A 111 -11.87 2.01 -0.50
N SER A 112 -12.24 2.41 -1.72
CA SER A 112 -11.48 3.36 -2.53
C SER A 112 -11.90 4.78 -2.15
N PHE A 113 -10.92 5.62 -1.80
CA PHE A 113 -11.16 7.01 -1.41
C PHE A 113 -10.95 7.92 -2.62
N TYR A 114 -11.83 8.91 -2.78
CA TYR A 114 -11.80 9.83 -3.92
C TYR A 114 -10.41 10.45 -4.18
N ASN A 115 -9.73 10.94 -3.15
CA ASN A 115 -8.43 11.56 -3.33
C ASN A 115 -7.31 10.55 -3.67
N THR A 116 -7.43 9.29 -3.23
CA THR A 116 -6.44 8.25 -3.56
C THR A 116 -6.71 7.64 -4.93
N SER A 117 -7.95 7.68 -5.41
CA SER A 117 -8.32 7.17 -6.73
C SER A 117 -8.01 8.15 -7.86
N LEU A 118 -7.83 9.45 -7.58
CA LEU A 118 -7.36 10.43 -8.57
C LEU A 118 -5.89 10.24 -8.96
N GLY A 119 -5.10 9.56 -8.11
CA GLY A 119 -3.69 9.32 -8.37
C GLY A 119 -2.91 8.98 -7.09
N THR A 120 -1.59 8.84 -7.23
CA THR A 120 -0.72 8.49 -6.11
C THR A 120 -0.66 9.60 -5.07
N VAL A 121 -0.92 9.24 -3.81
CA VAL A 121 -0.68 10.11 -2.65
C VAL A 121 0.70 9.82 -2.05
N ASN A 122 1.21 10.76 -1.26
CA ASN A 122 2.51 10.59 -0.60
C ASN A 122 2.32 10.10 0.84
N ALA A 123 3.24 9.28 1.32
CA ALA A 123 3.27 8.88 2.73
C ALA A 123 3.77 10.00 3.64
N LEU A 124 4.68 10.85 3.14
CA LEU A 124 5.30 11.92 3.92
C LEU A 124 5.52 13.19 3.11
N HIS A 125 5.54 14.32 3.82
CA HIS A 125 5.90 15.64 3.29
C HIS A 125 7.15 16.17 4.02
N LEU A 126 8.30 16.11 3.33
CA LEU A 126 9.61 16.56 3.80
C LEU A 126 10.14 17.67 2.89
N TYR A 127 9.58 18.87 3.07
CA TYR A 127 9.97 20.04 2.31
C TYR A 127 11.34 20.54 2.76
N ASP A 128 12.27 20.63 1.81
CA ASP A 128 13.64 21.12 1.98
C ASP A 128 13.72 22.54 2.56
N ARG A 129 12.72 23.38 2.26
CA ARG A 129 12.66 24.78 2.75
C ARG A 129 12.21 24.89 4.21
N LEU A 130 11.75 23.82 4.84
CA LEU A 130 11.27 23.83 6.22
C LEU A 130 12.31 23.22 7.16
N LYS A 131 12.97 24.09 7.92
CA LYS A 131 13.93 23.68 8.95
C LYS A 131 13.24 22.85 10.05
N CYS A 132 13.92 21.82 10.56
CA CYS A 132 13.48 20.93 11.66
C CYS A 132 12.26 20.05 11.35
N ARG A 133 11.92 19.80 10.08
CA ARG A 133 10.84 18.85 9.71
C ARG A 133 11.36 17.42 9.49
N GLU A 134 12.66 17.27 9.28
CA GLU A 134 13.37 15.98 9.16
C GLU A 134 13.14 15.10 10.41
N ASP A 135 13.16 15.72 11.60
CA ASP A 135 13.14 15.03 12.90
C ASP A 135 11.79 14.34 13.20
N GLY A 136 10.72 14.79 12.55
CA GLY A 136 9.38 14.20 12.68
C GLY A 136 9.16 12.95 11.83
N ALA A 137 10.03 12.66 10.85
CA ALA A 137 9.89 11.53 9.92
C ALA A 137 10.81 10.33 10.23
N LEU A 138 11.68 10.47 11.24
CA LEU A 138 12.60 9.45 11.74
C LEU A 138 12.09 8.74 13.02
N ARG A 139 10.89 9.06 13.49
CA ARG A 139 10.20 8.35 14.58
C ARG A 139 9.18 7.36 14.04
#